data_AF-A0A7Y3MX02-F1
#
_entry.id   AF-A0A7Y3MX02-F1
#
_cell.length_a   1.000
_cell.length_b   1.000
_cell.length_c   1.000
_cell.angle_alpha   90.00
_cell.angle_beta   90.00
_cell.angle_gamma   90.00
#
_symmetry.space_group_name_H-M   'P 1'
#
loop_
_entity.id
_entity.type
_entity.pdbx_description
1 polymer ?
#
loop_
_entity_poly.entity_id
_entity_poly.type
_entity_poly.pdbx_seq_one_letter_code
_entity_poly.pdbx_strand_id
1 'polypeptide(L)'
;LFASNTQVRAFSFSAEDGVFGVVRGRLRRETDLDSSLRGILGQDRSFEEVVGEVGAFKAIGGPGFANHVLAFRLSGGMGFGPGADAFHFELGGAEGVAEGVTGLGLFGGTPLLFPVRGYPRDFRFGRLAWSASAEYRFPIALVDRGLGSFPLHFDRIHGSVFFDAGNAWGPELGVTGFENPRMGDLASVGAEMSVMLQPFYAGTVRMRFGFGYPLRVLSDPRFYVRIGSPF
;
A
#
# COMPACT_ATOMS: atom_id res chain seq x y z
N LEU A 1 7.88 5.91 -16.46
CA LEU A 1 7.80 7.39 -16.40
C LEU A 1 7.40 7.80 -15.00
N PHE A 2 8.08 8.79 -14.43
CA PHE A 2 7.80 9.31 -13.08
C PHE A 2 7.79 10.84 -13.15
N ALA A 3 6.81 11.47 -12.51
CA ALA A 3 6.73 12.91 -12.36
C ALA A 3 6.24 13.24 -10.94
N SER A 4 6.82 14.26 -10.30
CA SER A 4 6.40 14.70 -8.97
C SER A 4 6.70 16.19 -8.78
N ASN A 5 5.82 16.88 -8.05
CA ASN A 5 6.07 18.22 -7.53
C ASN A 5 5.66 18.31 -6.05
N THR A 6 5.81 17.21 -5.31
CA THR A 6 5.45 17.12 -3.89
C THR A 6 6.42 17.90 -3.03
N GLN A 7 5.89 18.66 -2.07
CA GLN A 7 6.65 19.48 -1.14
C GLN A 7 6.53 18.92 0.28
N VAL A 8 7.64 18.93 1.01
CA VAL A 8 7.73 18.56 2.43
C VAL A 8 8.21 19.78 3.18
N ARG A 9 7.56 20.13 4.31
CA ARG A 9 7.98 21.23 5.17
C ARG A 9 8.71 20.71 6.41
N ALA A 10 9.44 21.61 7.08
CA ALA A 10 10.03 21.31 8.39
C ALA A 10 8.95 20.80 9.36
N PHE A 11 9.30 19.81 10.17
CA PHE A 11 8.40 19.11 11.11
C PHE A 11 7.29 18.25 10.47
N SER A 12 7.16 18.25 9.14
CA SER A 12 6.18 17.42 8.46
C SER A 12 6.53 15.94 8.52
N PHE A 13 5.50 15.11 8.55
CA PHE A 13 5.60 13.65 8.55
C PHE A 13 5.61 13.04 7.14
N SER A 14 5.16 13.79 6.13
CA SER A 14 5.02 13.34 4.74
C SER A 14 5.01 14.54 3.77
N ALA A 15 4.80 14.28 2.48
CA ALA A 15 4.46 15.32 1.53
C ALA A 15 3.19 16.06 2.01
N GLU A 16 3.25 17.39 2.05
CA GLU A 16 2.15 18.25 2.51
C GLU A 16 1.34 18.79 1.35
N ASP A 17 2.00 19.21 0.27
CA ASP A 17 1.34 19.75 -0.92
C ASP A 17 1.94 19.14 -2.18
N GLY A 18 1.11 19.02 -3.22
CA GLY A 18 1.55 18.67 -4.57
C GLY A 18 1.03 17.31 -5.03
N VAL A 19 1.50 16.88 -6.20
CA VAL A 19 1.05 15.66 -6.86
C VAL A 19 2.24 14.85 -7.34
N PHE A 20 2.06 13.54 -7.46
CA PHE A 20 2.99 12.67 -8.15
C PHE A 20 2.24 11.68 -9.04
N GLY A 21 2.95 11.16 -10.03
CA GLY A 21 2.45 10.16 -10.96
C GLY A 21 3.56 9.25 -11.43
N VAL A 22 3.27 7.96 -11.50
CA VAL A 22 4.17 6.93 -11.96
C VAL A 22 3.43 6.05 -12.96
N VAL A 23 4.05 5.77 -14.09
CA VAL A 23 3.57 4.77 -15.05
C VAL A 23 4.73 3.84 -15.37
N ARG A 24 4.50 2.54 -15.26
CA ARG A 24 5.46 1.49 -15.57
C ARG A 24 4.85 0.52 -16.58
N GLY A 25 5.51 0.35 -17.71
CA GLY A 25 5.26 -0.76 -18.62
C GLY A 25 6.31 -1.85 -18.41
N ARG A 26 5.90 -3.12 -18.45
CA ARG A 26 6.83 -4.26 -18.46
C ARG A 26 6.36 -5.28 -19.48
N LEU A 27 7.31 -5.82 -20.22
CA LEU A 27 7.10 -6.86 -21.21
C LEU A 27 7.97 -8.06 -20.83
N ARG A 28 7.38 -9.25 -20.85
CA ARG A 28 8.08 -10.53 -20.78
C ARG A 28 7.73 -11.33 -22.02
N ARG A 29 8.75 -11.89 -22.67
CA ARG A 29 8.60 -12.83 -23.79
C ARG A 29 9.32 -14.12 -23.43
N GLU A 30 8.67 -15.24 -23.71
CA GLU A 30 9.28 -16.56 -23.61
C GLU A 30 9.70 -17.00 -25.02
N THR A 31 11.01 -17.03 -25.27
CA THR A 31 11.58 -17.28 -26.61
C THR A 31 11.85 -18.74 -26.88
N ASP A 32 12.05 -19.54 -25.83
CA ASP A 32 12.47 -20.94 -25.91
C ASP A 32 11.27 -21.91 -25.96
N LEU A 33 10.07 -21.37 -26.13
CA LEU A 33 8.83 -22.13 -26.22
C LEU A 33 8.62 -22.64 -27.66
N ASP A 34 8.31 -23.93 -27.79
CA ASP A 34 7.90 -24.49 -29.07
C ASP A 34 6.69 -23.74 -29.65
N SER A 35 6.66 -23.61 -30.97
CA SER A 35 5.65 -22.86 -31.70
C SER A 35 4.22 -23.34 -31.42
N SER A 36 4.06 -24.64 -31.13
CA SER A 36 2.78 -25.26 -30.78
C SER A 36 2.24 -24.83 -29.41
N LEU A 37 3.10 -24.35 -28.51
CA LEU A 37 2.75 -23.97 -27.14
C LEU A 37 2.56 -22.47 -26.95
N ARG A 38 2.90 -21.65 -27.95
CA ARG A 38 2.75 -20.19 -27.90
C ARG A 38 1.26 -19.82 -27.85
N GLY A 39 0.91 -18.88 -26.98
CA GLY A 39 -0.49 -18.48 -26.77
C GLY A 39 -1.28 -19.40 -25.84
N ILE A 40 -0.75 -20.57 -25.46
CA ILE A 40 -1.45 -21.50 -24.58
C ILE A 40 -1.31 -21.05 -23.12
N LEU A 41 -2.44 -20.88 -22.45
CA LEU A 41 -2.50 -20.48 -21.05
C LEU A 41 -1.80 -21.49 -20.15
N GLY A 42 -0.93 -21.01 -19.25
CA GLY A 42 -0.13 -21.84 -18.34
C GLY A 42 1.16 -22.42 -18.96
N GLN A 43 1.30 -22.43 -20.28
CA GLN A 43 2.53 -22.83 -20.99
C GLN A 43 3.34 -21.61 -21.43
N ASP A 44 2.70 -20.66 -22.09
CA ASP A 44 3.32 -19.41 -22.50
C ASP A 44 3.26 -18.38 -21.37
N ARG A 45 4.43 -18.04 -20.80
CA ARG A 45 4.54 -17.04 -19.73
C ARG A 45 4.80 -15.63 -20.25
N SER A 46 4.61 -15.40 -21.55
CA SER A 46 4.71 -14.08 -22.14
C SER A 46 3.56 -13.20 -21.67
N PHE A 47 3.88 -11.99 -21.24
CA PHE A 47 2.89 -11.00 -20.87
C PHE A 47 3.38 -9.58 -21.12
N GLU A 48 2.41 -8.70 -21.25
CA GLU A 48 2.58 -7.25 -21.24
C GLU A 48 1.81 -6.72 -20.04
N GLU A 49 2.41 -5.82 -19.27
CA GLU A 49 1.73 -5.17 -18.15
C GLU A 49 1.94 -3.66 -18.21
N VAL A 50 0.91 -2.93 -17.82
CA VAL A 50 0.94 -1.49 -17.59
C VAL A 50 0.38 -1.24 -16.20
N VAL A 51 1.16 -0.57 -15.36
CA VAL A 51 0.77 -0.13 -14.03
C VAL A 51 0.90 1.38 -13.96
N GLY A 52 -0.12 2.03 -13.42
CA GLY A 52 -0.17 3.46 -13.16
C GLY A 52 -0.47 3.74 -11.70
N GLU A 53 0.14 4.77 -11.16
CA GLU A 53 -0.13 5.29 -9.84
C GLU A 53 -0.12 6.82 -9.90
N VAL A 54 -1.08 7.44 -9.22
CA VAL A 54 -1.11 8.88 -9.01
C VAL A 54 -1.45 9.18 -7.57
N GLY A 55 -0.91 10.28 -7.05
CA GLY A 55 -1.27 10.75 -5.72
C GLY A 55 -1.23 12.26 -5.61
N ALA A 56 -2.00 12.77 -4.66
CA ALA A 56 -2.15 14.17 -4.37
C ALA A 56 -2.08 14.40 -2.86
N PHE A 57 -1.43 15.48 -2.46
CA PHE A 57 -1.30 15.92 -1.09
C PHE A 57 -1.75 17.37 -1.00
N LYS A 58 -2.51 17.67 0.05
CA LYS A 58 -2.95 19.02 0.35
C LYS A 58 -2.81 19.33 1.83
N ALA A 59 -2.06 20.39 2.12
CA ALA A 59 -1.90 20.91 3.46
C ALA A 59 -3.15 21.70 3.85
N ILE A 60 -3.61 21.50 5.07
CA ILE A 60 -4.73 22.21 5.66
C ILE A 60 -4.26 22.77 7.00
N GLY A 61 -4.58 24.04 7.25
CA GLY A 61 -4.36 24.64 8.55
C GLY A 61 -5.20 23.94 9.61
N GLY A 62 -4.58 23.64 10.75
CA GLY A 62 -5.24 23.01 11.88
C GLY A 62 -4.44 23.18 13.16
N PRO A 63 -4.96 22.73 14.31
CA PRO A 63 -4.27 22.82 15.59
C PRO A 63 -3.03 21.91 15.63
N GLY A 64 -2.04 22.28 16.46
CA GLY A 64 -0.85 21.47 16.70
C GLY A 64 0.43 22.09 16.14
N PHE A 65 1.49 21.28 16.04
CA PHE A 65 2.84 21.74 15.70
C PHE A 65 3.16 21.67 14.19
N ALA A 66 2.26 21.10 13.38
CA ALA A 66 2.44 20.91 11.95
C ALA A 66 1.10 21.05 11.21
N ASN A 67 1.14 21.13 9.88
CA ASN A 67 -0.08 21.13 9.09
C ASN A 67 -0.78 19.78 9.14
N HIS A 68 -2.10 19.83 9.02
CA HIS A 68 -2.86 18.65 8.69
C HIS A 68 -2.72 18.38 7.19
N VAL A 69 -2.78 17.12 6.77
CA VAL A 69 -2.58 16.76 5.37
C VAL A 69 -3.70 15.82 4.93
N LEU A 70 -4.38 16.20 3.85
CA LEU A 70 -5.17 15.26 3.06
C LEU A 70 -4.27 14.65 2.00
N ALA A 71 -4.20 13.32 1.99
CA ALA A 71 -3.51 12.55 0.98
C ALA A 71 -4.52 11.69 0.23
N PHE A 72 -4.39 11.65 -1.08
CA PHE A 72 -5.13 10.75 -1.94
C PHE A 72 -4.15 9.98 -2.83
N ARG A 73 -4.41 8.70 -3.03
CA ARG A 73 -3.61 7.81 -3.88
C ARG A 73 -4.56 6.94 -4.70
N LEU A 74 -4.28 6.79 -5.98
CA LEU A 74 -4.99 5.91 -6.90
C LEU A 74 -3.96 5.10 -7.68
N SER A 75 -4.14 3.78 -7.69
CA SER A 75 -3.31 2.84 -8.46
C SER A 75 -4.20 2.02 -9.38
N GLY A 76 -3.71 1.70 -10.58
CA GLY A 76 -4.37 0.84 -11.56
C GLY A 76 -3.35 -0.03 -12.29
N GLY A 77 -3.73 -1.26 -12.64
CA GLY A 77 -2.89 -2.20 -13.37
C GLY A 77 -3.69 -3.00 -14.38
N MET A 78 -3.08 -3.23 -15.54
CA MET A 78 -3.63 -4.07 -16.59
C MET A 78 -2.52 -4.98 -17.15
N GLY A 79 -2.73 -6.29 -17.07
CA GLY A 79 -1.93 -7.28 -17.77
C GLY A 79 -2.61 -7.76 -19.05
N PHE A 80 -1.82 -8.20 -20.01
CA PHE A 80 -2.24 -8.75 -21.29
C PHE A 80 -1.34 -9.94 -21.66
N GLY A 81 -1.90 -10.87 -22.44
CA GLY A 81 -1.20 -12.06 -22.90
C GLY A 81 -1.42 -13.30 -22.02
N PRO A 82 -0.91 -14.46 -22.45
CA PRO A 82 -1.18 -15.75 -21.82
C PRO A 82 -0.54 -15.93 -20.44
N GLY A 83 0.58 -15.23 -20.19
CA GLY A 83 1.29 -15.23 -18.91
C GLY A 83 0.74 -14.24 -17.87
N ALA A 84 -0.20 -13.37 -18.26
CA ALA A 84 -0.95 -12.54 -17.32
C ALA A 84 -2.21 -13.31 -16.91
N ASP A 85 -2.06 -14.18 -15.91
CA ASP A 85 -3.12 -15.06 -15.44
C ASP A 85 -4.00 -14.39 -14.37
N ALA A 86 -4.84 -15.19 -13.70
CA ALA A 86 -5.73 -14.69 -12.66
C ALA A 86 -4.99 -14.18 -11.42
N PHE A 87 -3.73 -14.56 -11.21
CA PHE A 87 -2.94 -14.20 -10.04
C PHE A 87 -1.89 -13.11 -10.35
N HIS A 88 -2.01 -12.45 -11.51
CA HIS A 88 -1.02 -11.48 -11.97
C HIS A 88 -0.89 -10.25 -11.05
N PHE A 89 -2.02 -9.72 -10.56
CA PHE A 89 -2.04 -8.68 -9.52
C PHE A 89 -2.75 -9.18 -8.27
N GLU A 90 -2.16 -8.86 -7.13
CA GLU A 90 -2.68 -9.13 -5.79
C GLU A 90 -3.22 -7.84 -5.18
N LEU A 91 -4.35 -7.92 -4.48
CA LEU A 91 -4.99 -6.80 -3.80
C LEU A 91 -5.30 -7.15 -2.35
N GLY A 92 -4.87 -6.27 -1.45
CA GLY A 92 -4.95 -6.45 0.01
C GLY A 92 -3.58 -6.39 0.67
N GLY A 93 -3.49 -6.77 1.95
CA GLY A 93 -2.19 -7.01 2.60
C GLY A 93 -1.36 -5.75 2.87
N ALA A 94 -2.00 -4.61 3.11
CA ALA A 94 -1.30 -3.41 3.59
C ALA A 94 -0.94 -3.49 5.08
N GLU A 95 -0.80 -4.69 5.62
CA GLU A 95 -0.28 -5.04 6.92
C GLU A 95 1.08 -5.70 6.62
N GLY A 96 2.15 -5.40 7.38
CA GLY A 96 3.46 -5.98 7.04
C GLY A 96 3.46 -7.51 7.11
N VAL A 97 4.59 -8.15 6.80
CA VAL A 97 4.72 -9.60 6.96
C VAL A 97 4.51 -9.93 8.44
N ALA A 98 3.53 -10.79 8.72
CA ALA A 98 3.23 -11.27 10.06
C ALA A 98 4.47 -11.98 10.62
N GLU A 99 4.94 -11.53 11.78
CA GLU A 99 6.00 -12.17 12.52
C GLU A 99 5.46 -13.43 13.21
N GLY A 100 6.18 -14.56 13.08
CA GLY A 100 5.69 -15.88 13.48
C GLY A 100 5.49 -16.09 14.98
N VAL A 101 5.90 -15.14 15.83
CA VAL A 101 5.78 -15.25 17.30
C VAL A 101 4.55 -14.51 17.80
N THR A 102 4.29 -13.30 17.30
CA THR A 102 3.16 -12.46 17.76
C THR A 102 2.00 -12.38 16.77
N GLY A 103 2.19 -12.83 15.52
CA GLY A 103 1.21 -12.67 14.44
C GLY A 103 1.05 -11.23 13.95
N LEU A 104 1.83 -10.28 14.49
CA LEU A 104 1.79 -8.86 14.11
C LEU A 104 2.61 -8.63 12.83
N GLY A 105 2.11 -7.79 11.92
CA GLY A 105 2.77 -7.45 10.65
C GLY A 105 4.02 -6.57 10.77
N LEU A 106 5.00 -6.95 11.60
CA LEU A 106 6.10 -6.11 12.10
C LEU A 106 7.04 -5.59 11.01
N PHE A 107 7.27 -6.36 9.95
CA PHE A 107 8.24 -6.04 8.90
C PHE A 107 7.53 -5.84 7.56
N GLY A 108 7.37 -4.59 7.12
CA GLY A 108 6.75 -4.24 5.84
C GLY A 108 7.79 -3.73 4.86
N GLY A 109 8.26 -4.59 3.94
CA GLY A 109 9.43 -4.33 3.08
C GLY A 109 9.18 -4.38 1.58
N THR A 110 7.94 -4.23 1.10
CA THR A 110 7.70 -4.02 -0.34
C THR A 110 6.50 -3.10 -0.52
N PRO A 111 6.63 -1.98 -1.27
CA PRO A 111 5.49 -1.15 -1.59
C PRO A 111 4.48 -1.96 -2.40
N LEU A 112 3.31 -2.22 -1.80
CA LEU A 112 2.20 -2.82 -2.53
C LEU A 112 1.67 -1.81 -3.53
N LEU A 113 1.48 -2.27 -4.77
CA LEU A 113 0.90 -1.47 -5.85
C LEU A 113 -0.59 -1.23 -5.59
N PHE A 114 -1.30 -2.22 -5.02
CA PHE A 114 -2.74 -2.17 -4.76
C PHE A 114 -3.10 -2.41 -3.27
N PRO A 115 -2.71 -1.50 -2.35
CA PRO A 115 -2.98 -1.67 -0.94
C PRO A 115 -4.46 -1.43 -0.60
N VAL A 116 -5.08 -2.36 0.11
CA VAL A 116 -6.36 -2.15 0.82
C VAL A 116 -6.20 -2.67 2.25
N ARG A 117 -6.04 -1.76 3.23
CA ARG A 117 -5.86 -2.12 4.65
C ARG A 117 -7.11 -2.77 5.21
N GLY A 118 -7.00 -3.60 6.25
CA GLY A 118 -8.15 -4.31 6.84
C GLY A 118 -8.58 -5.58 6.08
N TYR A 119 -7.98 -5.87 4.92
CA TYR A 119 -8.09 -7.15 4.23
C TYR A 119 -6.75 -7.88 4.25
N PRO A 120 -6.73 -9.22 4.37
CA PRO A 120 -5.50 -9.99 4.31
C PRO A 120 -4.82 -9.83 2.95
N ARG A 121 -3.55 -10.22 2.89
CA ARG A 121 -2.81 -10.28 1.64
C ARG A 121 -3.52 -11.23 0.66
N ASP A 122 -3.46 -10.91 -0.63
CA ASP A 122 -3.94 -11.76 -1.72
C ASP A 122 -5.44 -12.09 -1.64
N PHE A 123 -6.22 -11.24 -0.97
CA PHE A 123 -7.67 -11.45 -0.77
C PHE A 123 -8.45 -11.39 -2.09
N ARG A 124 -8.00 -10.52 -3.00
CA ARG A 124 -8.45 -10.47 -4.39
C ARG A 124 -7.24 -10.58 -5.29
N PHE A 125 -7.42 -11.24 -6.41
CA PHE A 125 -6.41 -11.41 -7.43
C PHE A 125 -7.02 -11.12 -8.79
N GLY A 126 -6.20 -10.71 -9.76
CA GLY A 126 -6.66 -10.56 -11.13
C GLY A 126 -5.60 -10.02 -12.07
N ARG A 127 -5.87 -10.09 -13.37
CA ARG A 127 -5.09 -9.40 -14.40
C ARG A 127 -5.39 -7.91 -14.51
N LEU A 128 -6.56 -7.51 -14.03
CA LEU A 128 -6.96 -6.12 -13.89
C LEU A 128 -7.07 -5.83 -12.40
N ALA A 129 -6.48 -4.73 -11.95
CA ALA A 129 -6.58 -4.31 -10.56
C ALA A 129 -6.63 -2.78 -10.46
N TRP A 130 -7.35 -2.28 -9.45
CA TRP A 130 -7.25 -0.89 -9.05
C TRP A 130 -7.43 -0.77 -7.53
N SER A 131 -6.84 0.28 -6.97
CA SER A 131 -7.01 0.64 -5.57
C SER A 131 -7.01 2.15 -5.41
N ALA A 132 -7.87 2.68 -4.55
CA ALA A 132 -7.88 4.06 -4.13
C ALA A 132 -7.73 4.14 -2.60
N SER A 133 -6.98 5.13 -2.13
CA SER A 133 -6.75 5.38 -0.72
C SER A 133 -6.85 6.88 -0.45
N ALA A 134 -7.66 7.25 0.53
CA ALA A 134 -7.76 8.59 1.04
C ALA A 134 -7.31 8.59 2.50
N GLU A 135 -6.39 9.47 2.87
CA GLU A 135 -5.87 9.58 4.23
C GLU A 135 -5.97 11.03 4.71
N TYR A 136 -6.38 11.20 5.95
CA TYR A 136 -6.26 12.44 6.69
C TYR A 136 -5.24 12.27 7.80
N ARG A 137 -4.17 13.05 7.74
CA ARG A 137 -3.02 12.98 8.65
C ARG A 137 -2.98 14.23 9.50
N PHE A 138 -2.73 14.06 10.78
CA PHE A 138 -2.73 15.15 11.75
C PHE A 138 -1.60 15.00 12.78
N PRO A 139 -1.01 16.11 13.25
CA PRO A 139 -0.07 16.08 14.35
C PRO A 139 -0.80 15.70 15.65
N ILE A 140 -0.20 14.82 16.47
CA ILE A 140 -0.72 14.51 17.82
C ILE A 140 0.12 15.22 18.87
N ALA A 141 1.44 14.98 18.88
CA ALA A 141 2.33 15.55 19.88
C ALA A 141 3.76 15.70 19.33
N LEU A 142 4.36 16.84 19.64
CA LEU A 142 5.81 17.04 19.55
C LEU A 142 6.37 16.72 20.94
N VAL A 143 7.00 15.56 21.08
CA VAL A 143 7.48 15.09 22.38
C VAL A 143 8.85 15.67 22.68
N ASP A 144 9.73 15.64 21.67
CA ASP A 144 11.13 16.08 21.70
C ASP A 144 11.83 15.82 23.04
N ARG A 145 11.66 14.59 23.57
CA ARG A 145 12.14 14.23 24.90
C ARG A 145 12.83 12.87 24.90
N GLY A 146 14.04 12.86 25.47
CA GLY A 146 14.78 11.65 25.80
C GLY A 146 14.42 11.10 27.17
N LEU A 147 14.56 9.79 27.36
CA LEU A 147 14.40 9.13 28.67
C LEU A 147 15.69 9.25 29.50
N GLY A 148 16.07 10.48 29.88
CA GLY A 148 17.27 10.75 30.66
C GLY A 148 18.56 10.36 29.92
N SER A 149 19.41 9.53 30.54
CA SER A 149 20.63 8.97 29.92
C SER A 149 20.35 7.75 29.04
N PHE A 150 19.10 7.26 28.97
CA PHE A 150 18.75 6.14 28.12
C PHE A 150 18.86 6.55 26.65
N PRO A 151 19.45 5.73 25.76
CA PRO A 151 19.69 6.07 24.36
C PRO A 151 18.43 5.95 23.51
N LEU A 152 17.27 6.43 23.99
CA LEU A 152 16.02 6.54 23.25
C LEU A 152 15.45 7.95 23.38
N HIS A 153 15.25 8.59 22.23
CA HIS A 153 14.59 9.88 22.10
C HIS A 153 13.27 9.74 21.34
N PHE A 154 12.20 10.33 21.89
CA PHE A 154 10.90 10.42 21.23
C PHE A 154 10.82 11.79 20.57
N ASP A 155 10.80 11.81 19.24
CA ASP A 155 10.73 13.06 18.47
C ASP A 155 9.26 13.52 18.40
N ARG A 156 8.42 12.74 17.71
CA ARG A 156 7.05 13.15 17.39
C ARG A 156 6.08 11.99 17.20
N ILE A 157 4.80 12.30 17.39
CA ILE A 157 3.67 11.39 17.23
C ILE A 157 2.68 12.01 16.24
N HIS A 158 2.26 11.22 15.26
CA HIS A 158 1.26 11.59 14.27
C HIS A 158 0.13 10.59 14.24
N GLY A 159 -1.07 11.09 13.99
CA GLY A 159 -2.26 10.29 13.73
C GLY A 159 -2.64 10.36 12.27
N SER A 160 -3.30 9.32 11.79
CA SER A 160 -3.98 9.34 10.51
C SER A 160 -5.22 8.48 10.56
N VAL A 161 -6.23 8.89 9.80
CA VAL A 161 -7.39 8.07 9.47
C VAL A 161 -7.42 7.85 7.99
N PHE A 162 -7.85 6.68 7.56
CA PHE A 162 -7.85 6.31 6.15
C PHE A 162 -9.15 5.66 5.73
N PHE A 163 -9.43 5.77 4.43
CA PHE A 163 -10.43 5.02 3.70
C PHE A 163 -9.74 4.39 2.49
N ASP A 164 -9.80 3.07 2.38
CA ASP A 164 -9.25 2.34 1.23
C ASP A 164 -10.36 1.62 0.49
N ALA A 165 -10.26 1.56 -0.83
CA ALA A 165 -11.14 0.77 -1.67
C ALA A 165 -10.38 0.17 -2.83
N GLY A 166 -10.84 -0.96 -3.36
CA GLY A 166 -10.20 -1.55 -4.52
C GLY A 166 -10.82 -2.84 -4.99
N ASN A 167 -10.38 -3.29 -6.15
CA ASN A 167 -10.86 -4.51 -6.77
C ASN A 167 -9.81 -5.10 -7.71
N ALA A 168 -9.79 -6.42 -7.83
CA ALA A 168 -8.97 -7.14 -8.80
C ALA A 168 -9.81 -8.26 -9.41
N TRP A 169 -9.69 -8.44 -10.73
CA TRP A 169 -10.46 -9.43 -11.48
C TRP A 169 -9.77 -9.86 -12.78
N GLY A 170 -10.31 -10.93 -13.38
CA GLY A 170 -9.90 -11.46 -14.66
C GLY A 170 -8.57 -12.22 -14.64
N PRO A 171 -8.22 -12.91 -15.74
CA PRO A 171 -9.07 -13.17 -16.89
C PRO A 171 -10.17 -14.20 -16.54
N GLU A 172 -11.26 -14.17 -17.30
CA GLU A 172 -12.22 -15.27 -17.30
C GLU A 172 -11.57 -16.44 -18.03
N LEU A 173 -11.27 -17.51 -17.30
CA LEU A 173 -10.47 -18.62 -17.83
C LEU A 173 -11.26 -19.56 -18.75
N GLY A 174 -12.57 -19.32 -18.97
CA GLY A 174 -13.44 -20.17 -19.81
C GLY A 174 -13.60 -21.61 -19.31
N VAL A 175 -13.02 -21.93 -18.15
CA VAL A 175 -13.16 -23.20 -17.43
C VAL A 175 -14.11 -22.97 -16.27
N THR A 176 -15.22 -23.69 -16.26
CA THR A 176 -16.25 -23.61 -15.21
C THR A 176 -15.61 -23.83 -13.83
N GLY A 177 -15.79 -22.87 -12.92
CA GLY A 177 -15.23 -22.90 -11.57
C GLY A 177 -13.90 -22.16 -11.39
N PHE A 178 -13.26 -21.70 -12.47
CA PHE A 178 -12.04 -20.87 -12.44
C PHE A 178 -12.27 -19.46 -13.03
N GLU A 179 -13.53 -19.06 -13.17
CA GLU A 179 -13.87 -17.69 -13.54
C GLU A 179 -13.52 -16.74 -12.40
N ASN A 180 -12.83 -15.65 -12.72
CA ASN A 180 -12.56 -14.57 -11.79
C ASN A 180 -13.30 -13.30 -12.24
N PRO A 181 -14.65 -13.29 -12.18
CA PRO A 181 -15.43 -12.16 -12.64
C PRO A 181 -15.22 -10.96 -11.70
N ARG A 182 -15.50 -9.76 -12.21
CA ARG A 182 -15.48 -8.56 -11.38
C ARG A 182 -16.53 -8.65 -10.28
N MET A 183 -16.08 -8.78 -9.03
CA MET A 183 -16.93 -8.81 -7.85
C MET A 183 -17.21 -7.39 -7.33
N GLY A 184 -18.02 -7.27 -6.28
CA GLY A 184 -18.18 -5.98 -5.58
C GLY A 184 -16.87 -5.48 -5.00
N ASP A 185 -16.66 -4.16 -5.07
CA ASP A 185 -15.43 -3.52 -4.59
C ASP A 185 -15.22 -3.76 -3.09
N LEU A 186 -13.97 -4.00 -2.70
CA LEU A 186 -13.56 -3.99 -1.31
C LEU A 186 -13.52 -2.55 -0.81
N ALA A 187 -13.86 -2.34 0.46
CA ALA A 187 -13.77 -1.04 1.10
C ALA A 187 -13.45 -1.22 2.57
N SER A 188 -12.62 -0.35 3.12
CA SER A 188 -12.25 -0.36 4.53
C SER A 188 -12.00 1.06 5.05
N VAL A 189 -12.12 1.20 6.35
CA VAL A 189 -11.76 2.41 7.10
C VAL A 189 -10.85 2.05 8.24
N GLY A 190 -10.00 2.96 8.67
CA GLY A 190 -9.18 2.70 9.83
C GLY A 190 -8.40 3.90 10.29
N ALA A 191 -7.56 3.66 11.29
CA ALA A 191 -6.66 4.66 11.81
C ALA A 191 -5.27 4.08 12.02
N GLU A 192 -4.26 4.93 11.83
CA GLU A 192 -2.87 4.62 12.14
C GLU A 192 -2.30 5.71 13.05
N MET A 193 -1.54 5.30 14.06
CA MET A 193 -0.67 6.15 14.84
C MET A 193 0.78 5.84 14.47
N SER A 194 1.57 6.87 14.17
CA SER A 194 2.99 6.73 13.87
C SER A 194 3.82 7.46 14.92
N VAL A 195 4.84 6.78 15.43
CA VAL A 195 5.80 7.28 16.41
C VAL A 195 7.19 7.29 15.77
N MET A 196 7.85 8.44 15.82
CA MET A 196 9.24 8.59 15.40
C MET A 196 10.16 8.51 16.61
N LEU A 197 11.03 7.51 16.61
CA LEU A 197 12.05 7.26 17.62
C LEU A 197 13.42 7.54 17.05
N GLN A 198 14.32 8.05 17.90
CA GLN A 198 15.73 8.18 17.57
C GLN A 198 16.58 7.36 18.55
N PRO A 199 16.82 6.06 18.27
CA PRO A 199 17.71 5.26 19.08
C PRO A 199 19.16 5.72 18.91
N PHE A 200 19.91 5.72 20.02
CA PHE A 200 21.31 6.13 20.12
C PHE A 200 21.61 7.53 19.57
N TYR A 201 20.59 8.39 19.43
CA TYR A 201 20.71 9.73 18.85
C TYR A 201 21.30 9.75 17.42
N ALA A 202 21.33 8.60 16.74
CA ALA A 202 21.99 8.44 15.45
C ALA A 202 21.10 7.74 14.41
N GLY A 203 20.21 6.84 14.84
CA GLY A 203 19.22 6.21 13.97
C GLY A 203 17.87 6.91 14.06
N THR A 204 17.03 6.77 13.04
CA THR A 204 15.59 7.08 13.12
C THR A 204 14.82 5.81 12.87
N VAL A 205 13.96 5.42 13.80
CA VAL A 205 13.06 4.27 13.68
C VAL A 205 11.63 4.79 13.66
N ARG A 206 10.86 4.33 12.67
CA ARG A 206 9.44 4.64 12.57
C ARG A 206 8.65 3.43 13.01
N MET A 207 7.86 3.58 14.07
CA MET A 207 6.86 2.59 14.46
C MET A 207 5.49 3.10 14.06
N ARG A 208 4.66 2.23 13.51
CA ARG A 208 3.31 2.54 13.09
C ARG A 208 2.36 1.48 13.61
N PHE A 209 1.35 1.90 14.33
CA PHE A 209 0.31 1.07 14.91
C PHE A 209 -0.97 1.39 14.18
N GLY A 210 -1.58 0.42 13.53
CA GLY A 210 -2.78 0.64 12.74
C GLY A 210 -3.85 -0.39 13.03
N PHE A 211 -5.09 0.01 12.80
CA PHE A 211 -6.18 -0.93 12.66
C PHE A 211 -7.01 -0.58 11.43
N GLY A 212 -7.51 -1.59 10.75
CA GLY A 212 -8.41 -1.47 9.60
C GLY A 212 -9.68 -2.26 9.85
N TYR A 213 -10.82 -1.63 9.65
CA TYR A 213 -12.14 -2.23 9.69
C TYR A 213 -12.66 -2.43 8.25
N PRO A 214 -12.82 -3.68 7.79
CA PRO A 214 -13.42 -3.95 6.49
C PRO A 214 -14.90 -3.58 6.52
N LEU A 215 -15.36 -2.82 5.53
CA LEU A 215 -16.75 -2.40 5.39
C LEU A 215 -17.59 -3.38 4.56
N ARG A 216 -16.92 -4.31 3.85
CA ARG A 216 -17.55 -5.27 2.94
C ARG A 216 -16.90 -6.65 3.06
N VAL A 217 -17.65 -7.71 2.79
CA VAL A 217 -17.20 -9.12 2.75
C VAL A 217 -16.77 -9.70 4.11
N LEU A 218 -15.94 -9.00 4.87
CA LEU A 218 -15.49 -9.37 6.21
C LEU A 218 -16.15 -8.49 7.28
N SER A 219 -16.16 -8.96 8.53
CA SER A 219 -16.73 -8.25 9.69
C SER A 219 -15.71 -7.88 10.76
N ASP A 220 -14.54 -8.50 10.75
CA ASP A 220 -13.61 -8.44 11.87
C ASP A 220 -12.52 -7.38 11.63
N PRO A 221 -12.25 -6.50 12.62
CA PRO A 221 -11.15 -5.55 12.52
C PRO A 221 -9.81 -6.27 12.51
N ARG A 222 -8.86 -5.72 11.76
CA ARG A 222 -7.48 -6.18 11.71
C ARG A 222 -6.57 -5.16 12.38
N PHE A 223 -5.66 -5.65 13.22
CA PHE A 223 -4.65 -4.83 13.87
C PHE A 223 -3.29 -5.19 13.32
N TYR A 224 -2.46 -4.18 13.10
CA TYR A 224 -1.11 -4.39 12.63
C TYR A 224 -0.16 -3.36 13.24
N VAL A 225 1.09 -3.77 13.35
CA VAL A 225 2.19 -2.92 13.79
C VAL A 225 3.26 -3.02 12.72
N ARG A 226 3.79 -1.90 12.26
CA ARG A 226 4.86 -1.82 11.26
C ARG A 226 6.05 -1.10 11.85
N ILE A 227 7.22 -1.69 11.69
CA ILE A 227 8.48 -1.07 12.03
C ILE A 227 9.22 -0.87 10.72
N GLY A 228 9.54 0.40 10.43
CA GLY A 228 10.24 0.79 9.22
C GLY A 228 11.44 1.65 9.57
N SER A 229 12.51 1.46 8.81
CA SER A 229 13.48 2.52 8.65
C SER A 229 12.92 3.58 7.71
N PRO A 230 13.22 4.89 7.87
CA PRO A 230 12.83 5.90 6.88
C PRO A 230 13.55 5.77 5.52
N PHE A 231 14.39 4.74 5.32
CA PHE A 231 15.13 4.48 4.08
C PHE A 231 14.73 3.14 3.44
#